data_AF-A0A8J8PU04-F1
#
_entry.id   AF-A0A8J8PU04-F1
#
_cell.length_a   1.000
_cell.length_b   1.000
_cell.length_c   1.000
_cell.angle_alpha   90.00
_cell.angle_beta   90.00
_cell.angle_gamma   90.00
#
_symmetry.space_group_name_H-M   'P 1'
#
loop_
_entity.id
_entity.type
_entity.pdbx_description
1 polymer ?
#
loop_
_entity_poly.entity_id
_entity_poly.type
_entity_poly.pdbx_seq_one_letter_code
_entity_poly.pdbx_strand_id
1 'polypeptide(L)'
;MKVKLKSQSIFSTRRQLIYLWEFLVFKSYKIEFEGLTEIDSSSSPLMVISYGFTNQTPYKSFRVVPEYTIYNKGIELLNKVIINTKNIILNFHVPPYNTKLDNAYINGRWVHVGSTSLRELIERYNPLLGLHGHIHESSGIDSINGTVLINPGSLYFENILKYAVITIRKNVESFSVKYKIVNKGIYQG
;
A
#
# COMPACT_ATOMS: atom_id res chain seq x y z
N MET A 1 14.40 7.56 -0.06
CA MET A 1 13.90 6.17 0.01
C MET A 1 14.65 5.34 -1.04
N LYS A 2 15.20 4.16 -0.68
CA LYS A 2 15.79 3.23 -1.66
C LYS A 2 14.87 2.01 -1.75
N VAL A 3 14.21 1.81 -2.89
CA VAL A 3 13.39 0.63 -3.17
C VAL A 3 14.25 -0.34 -3.99
N LYS A 4 14.33 -1.61 -3.58
CA LYS A 4 14.96 -2.68 -4.38
C LYS A 4 13.91 -3.74 -4.69
N LEU A 5 13.64 -3.95 -5.98
CA LEU A 5 12.90 -5.11 -6.45
C LEU A 5 13.84 -6.32 -6.45
N LYS A 6 13.39 -7.44 -5.88
CA LYS A 6 14.11 -8.72 -5.93
C LYS A 6 13.17 -9.80 -6.44
N SER A 7 13.61 -10.59 -7.40
CA SER A 7 12.90 -11.80 -7.85
C SER A 7 13.55 -13.02 -7.22
N GLN A 8 12.75 -13.92 -6.64
CA GLN A 8 13.19 -15.29 -6.30
C GLN A 8 12.12 -16.29 -6.73
N SER A 9 12.53 -17.36 -7.40
CA SER A 9 11.66 -18.49 -7.69
C SER A 9 11.31 -19.23 -6.40
N ILE A 10 10.03 -19.28 -6.03
CA ILE A 10 9.52 -20.11 -4.94
C ILE A 10 8.64 -21.17 -5.58
N PHE A 11 9.11 -22.41 -5.63
CA PHE A 11 8.32 -23.54 -6.12
C PHE A 11 7.29 -23.93 -5.04
N SER A 12 5.99 -23.76 -5.33
CA SER A 12 4.91 -24.24 -4.44
C SER A 12 3.89 -25.08 -5.22
N THR A 13 3.33 -26.09 -4.55
CA THR A 13 2.45 -27.10 -5.16
C THR A 13 1.03 -26.56 -5.38
N ARG A 14 0.33 -27.11 -6.39
CA ARG A 14 -0.95 -26.62 -6.95
C ARG A 14 -2.07 -26.24 -5.97
N ARG A 15 -2.09 -26.76 -4.74
CA ARG A 15 -3.09 -26.41 -3.71
C ARG A 15 -2.76 -25.14 -2.90
N GLN A 16 -1.51 -24.67 -2.90
CA GLN A 16 -1.12 -23.40 -2.25
C GLN A 16 -1.29 -22.19 -3.17
N LEU A 17 -1.46 -22.39 -4.48
CA LEU A 17 -1.62 -21.31 -5.47
C LEU A 17 -2.91 -20.50 -5.30
N ILE A 18 -3.96 -21.07 -4.70
CA ILE A 18 -5.23 -20.35 -4.42
C ILE A 18 -5.06 -19.38 -3.24
N TYR A 19 -4.11 -19.62 -2.32
CA TYR A 19 -3.82 -18.75 -1.17
C TYR A 19 -2.75 -17.70 -1.44
N LEU A 20 -2.02 -17.81 -2.56
CA LEU A 20 -1.08 -16.78 -3.04
C LEU A 20 -1.78 -15.53 -3.62
N TRP A 21 -3.11 -15.48 -3.53
CA TRP A 21 -3.94 -14.33 -3.85
C TRP A 21 -3.93 -13.24 -2.76
N GLU A 22 -3.48 -13.54 -1.54
CA GLU A 22 -3.93 -12.75 -0.39
C GLU A 22 -2.92 -11.84 0.31
N PHE A 23 -1.61 -11.89 0.04
CA PHE A 23 -0.73 -11.17 0.96
C PHE A 23 0.51 -10.53 0.34
N LEU A 24 0.54 -9.20 0.43
CA LEU A 24 1.76 -8.48 0.81
C LEU A 24 2.03 -8.78 2.30
N VAL A 25 2.53 -9.98 2.64
CA VAL A 25 2.97 -10.31 4.01
C VAL A 25 4.28 -9.57 4.27
N PHE A 26 4.27 -8.64 5.23
CA PHE A 26 5.49 -8.19 5.89
C PHE A 26 5.79 -9.11 7.07
N LYS A 27 7.05 -9.53 7.22
CA LYS A 27 7.57 -10.57 8.14
C LYS A 27 7.31 -10.33 9.65
N SER A 28 6.60 -9.26 10.03
CA SER A 28 6.42 -8.85 11.43
C SER A 28 5.01 -8.35 11.77
N TYR A 29 4.15 -8.08 10.78
CA TYR A 29 2.82 -7.50 11.01
C TYR A 29 1.79 -8.22 10.16
N LYS A 30 0.68 -8.65 10.78
CA LYS A 30 -0.49 -9.16 10.05
C LYS A 30 -1.23 -7.94 9.48
N ILE A 31 -1.05 -7.68 8.19
CA ILE A 31 -1.80 -6.65 7.49
C ILE A 31 -3.18 -7.21 7.16
N GLU A 32 -4.22 -6.47 7.54
CA GLU A 32 -5.59 -6.84 7.21
C GLU A 32 -5.85 -6.69 5.70
N PHE A 33 -6.70 -7.56 5.16
CA PHE A 33 -7.13 -7.50 3.76
C PHE A 33 -7.83 -6.16 3.45
N GLU A 34 -8.59 -5.66 4.41
CA GLU A 34 -9.23 -4.35 4.39
C GLU A 34 -9.12 -3.72 5.77
N GLY A 35 -8.78 -2.43 5.82
CA GLY A 35 -8.76 -1.70 7.08
C GLY A 35 -7.50 -0.88 7.29
N LEU A 36 -7.23 -0.61 8.56
CA LEU A 36 -6.16 0.26 9.03
C LEU A 36 -5.19 -0.56 9.88
N THR A 37 -3.91 -0.51 9.56
CA THR A 37 -2.87 -1.14 10.36
C THR A 37 -1.81 -0.12 10.74
N GLU A 38 -1.64 0.10 12.04
CA GLU A 38 -0.53 0.87 12.59
C GLU A 38 0.74 0.01 12.59
N ILE A 39 1.82 0.50 11.99
CA ILE A 39 3.09 -0.23 11.90
C ILE A 39 4.01 0.11 13.07
N ASP A 40 3.90 1.30 13.65
CA ASP A 40 4.68 1.69 14.82
C ASP A 40 3.87 2.61 15.73
N SER A 41 4.07 2.49 17.05
CA SER A 41 3.37 3.27 18.07
C SER A 41 4.13 4.54 18.47
N SER A 42 4.82 5.17 17.53
CA SER A 42 5.45 6.48 17.77
C SER A 42 4.39 7.58 17.84
N SER A 43 4.80 8.79 18.26
CA SER A 43 3.93 9.98 18.24
C SER A 43 3.48 10.39 16.83
N SER A 44 4.10 9.84 15.79
CA SER A 44 3.74 10.06 14.39
C SER A 44 3.78 8.72 13.67
N PRO A 45 2.78 7.84 13.90
CA PRO A 45 2.79 6.46 13.45
C PRO A 45 2.80 6.35 11.92
N LEU A 46 3.43 5.30 11.39
CA LEU A 46 3.26 4.90 9.99
C LEU A 46 2.00 4.04 9.88
N MET A 47 1.06 4.45 9.03
CA MET A 47 -0.23 3.79 8.84
C MET A 47 -0.30 3.13 7.48
N VAL A 48 -0.77 1.89 7.45
CA VAL A 48 -1.12 1.17 6.22
C VAL A 48 -2.63 1.13 6.11
N ILE A 49 -3.15 1.62 4.98
CA ILE A 49 -4.56 1.52 4.61
C ILE A 49 -4.67 0.45 3.54
N SER A 50 -5.31 -0.66 3.87
CA SER A 50 -5.48 -1.79 2.97
C SER A 50 -6.87 -1.82 2.36
N TYR A 51 -6.94 -2.11 1.06
CA TYR A 51 -8.19 -2.46 0.39
C TYR A 51 -7.92 -3.40 -0.78
N GLY A 52 -8.50 -4.59 -0.73
CA GLY A 52 -8.18 -5.65 -1.69
C GLY A 52 -9.15 -5.84 -2.85
N PHE A 53 -10.20 -5.02 -2.97
CA PHE A 53 -11.10 -5.06 -4.13
C PHE A 53 -10.56 -4.22 -5.29
N THR A 54 -11.01 -4.56 -6.50
CA THR A 54 -10.55 -3.98 -7.78
C THR A 54 -11.72 -3.43 -8.58
N ASN A 55 -11.43 -2.54 -9.53
CA ASN A 55 -12.41 -2.11 -10.52
C ASN A 55 -12.61 -3.20 -11.58
N GLN A 56 -13.63 -3.05 -12.42
CA GLN A 56 -13.84 -3.97 -13.53
C GLN A 56 -12.68 -3.83 -14.52
N THR A 57 -11.87 -4.89 -14.63
CA THR A 57 -10.91 -5.03 -15.72
C THR A 57 -11.48 -5.94 -16.82
N PRO A 58 -10.89 -5.95 -18.02
CA PRO A 58 -11.34 -6.84 -19.08
C PRO A 58 -11.07 -8.34 -18.82
N TYR A 59 -10.35 -8.66 -17.74
CA TYR A 59 -10.19 -10.03 -17.26
C TYR A 59 -11.34 -10.44 -16.33
N LYS A 60 -11.66 -11.74 -16.26
CA LYS A 60 -12.55 -12.26 -15.20
C LYS A 60 -11.79 -12.27 -13.87
N SER A 61 -11.81 -11.13 -13.20
CA SER A 61 -11.23 -10.96 -11.87
C SER A 61 -12.26 -11.28 -10.78
N PHE A 62 -11.81 -11.84 -9.65
CA PHE A 62 -12.63 -11.89 -8.45
C PHE A 62 -12.51 -10.57 -7.69
N ARG A 63 -13.43 -10.32 -6.74
CA ARG A 63 -13.42 -9.11 -5.88
C ARG A 63 -13.46 -7.81 -6.69
N VAL A 64 -14.36 -7.80 -7.68
CA VAL A 64 -14.63 -6.62 -8.52
C VAL A 64 -15.77 -5.82 -7.90
N VAL A 65 -15.56 -4.52 -7.77
CA VAL A 65 -16.56 -3.54 -7.31
C VAL A 65 -16.55 -2.32 -8.24
N PRO A 66 -17.63 -1.53 -8.26
CA PRO A 66 -17.61 -0.24 -8.94
C PRO A 66 -16.54 0.71 -8.39
N GLU A 67 -16.02 1.59 -9.24
CA GLU A 67 -15.03 2.62 -8.89
C GLU A 67 -15.44 3.43 -7.65
N TYR A 68 -16.70 3.90 -7.58
CA TYR A 68 -17.18 4.67 -6.43
C TYR A 68 -17.05 3.92 -5.10
N THR A 69 -17.12 2.59 -5.09
CA THR A 69 -16.93 1.78 -3.87
C THR A 69 -15.49 1.85 -3.39
N ILE A 70 -14.53 1.76 -4.32
CA ILE A 70 -13.09 1.93 -4.04
C ILE A 70 -12.84 3.32 -3.48
N TYR A 71 -13.39 4.35 -4.13
CA TYR A 71 -13.25 5.73 -3.68
C TYR A 71 -13.80 5.94 -2.28
N ASN A 72 -15.08 5.58 -2.06
CA ASN A 72 -15.77 5.78 -0.79
C ASN A 72 -15.08 5.04 0.35
N LYS A 73 -14.62 3.81 0.09
CA LYS A 73 -13.88 3.05 1.11
C LYS A 73 -12.53 3.68 1.42
N GLY A 74 -11.82 4.16 0.40
CA GLY A 74 -10.58 4.90 0.58
C GLY A 74 -10.76 6.16 1.42
N ILE A 75 -11.76 6.98 1.11
CA ILE A 75 -12.10 8.18 1.90
C ILE A 75 -12.50 7.82 3.32
N GLU A 76 -13.33 6.79 3.52
CA GLU A 76 -13.75 6.33 4.85
C GLU A 76 -12.53 5.98 5.73
N LEU A 77 -11.57 5.23 5.18
CA LEU A 77 -10.37 4.82 5.91
C LEU A 77 -9.40 5.99 6.10
N LEU A 78 -9.22 6.84 5.09
CA LEU A 78 -8.36 8.04 5.16
C LEU A 78 -8.87 9.05 6.21
N ASN A 79 -10.19 9.23 6.32
CA ASN A 79 -10.78 10.15 7.30
C ASN A 79 -10.63 9.67 8.75
N LYS A 80 -10.38 8.38 8.97
CA LYS A 80 -10.08 7.83 10.32
C LYS A 80 -8.65 8.16 10.77
N VAL A 81 -7.81 8.69 9.88
CA VAL A 81 -6.38 8.88 10.11
C VAL A 81 -6.10 10.36 10.38
N ILE A 82 -5.87 10.71 11.65
CA ILE A 82 -5.56 12.08 12.11
C ILE A 82 -4.05 12.34 12.07
N ILE A 83 -3.38 11.99 10.97
CA ILE A 83 -1.93 12.18 10.85
C ILE A 83 -1.55 12.74 9.48
N ASN A 84 -0.30 13.19 9.38
CA ASN A 84 0.32 13.61 8.13
C ASN A 84 0.19 12.52 7.06
N THR A 85 -0.29 12.87 5.87
CA THR A 85 -0.45 11.92 4.75
C THR A 85 0.88 11.31 4.30
N LYS A 86 2.01 11.96 4.58
CA LYS A 86 3.36 11.42 4.36
C LYS A 86 3.76 10.30 5.34
N ASN A 87 2.87 9.91 6.21
CA ASN A 87 2.98 8.70 7.02
C ASN A 87 1.97 7.61 6.61
N ILE A 88 1.30 7.78 5.46
CA ILE A 88 0.30 6.82 4.98
C ILE A 88 0.89 6.00 3.84
N ILE A 89 0.70 4.68 3.91
CA ILE A 89 0.91 3.74 2.81
C ILE A 89 -0.47 3.28 2.35
N LEU A 90 -0.79 3.49 1.08
CA LEU A 90 -1.96 2.91 0.46
C LEU A 90 -1.62 1.54 -0.10
N ASN A 91 -2.13 0.49 0.54
CA ASN A 91 -2.01 -0.89 0.12
C ASN A 91 -3.28 -1.33 -0.62
N PHE A 92 -3.44 -0.86 -1.85
CA PHE A 92 -4.63 -1.12 -2.66
C PHE A 92 -4.27 -2.12 -3.75
N HIS A 93 -5.02 -3.23 -3.84
CA HIS A 93 -4.66 -4.31 -4.75
C HIS A 93 -4.63 -3.86 -6.22
N VAL A 94 -5.59 -3.03 -6.63
CA VAL A 94 -5.58 -2.41 -7.97
C VAL A 94 -4.50 -1.32 -8.06
N PRO A 95 -3.77 -1.19 -9.19
CA PRO A 95 -2.89 -0.05 -9.43
C PRO A 95 -3.69 1.19 -9.86
N PRO A 96 -3.18 2.42 -9.62
CA PRO A 96 -3.84 3.63 -10.09
C PRO A 96 -3.79 3.75 -11.61
N TYR A 97 -4.88 4.27 -12.17
CA TYR A 97 -5.04 4.48 -13.62
C TYR A 97 -3.95 5.38 -14.21
N ASN A 98 -3.56 5.07 -15.45
CA ASN A 98 -2.62 5.84 -16.25
C ASN A 98 -1.25 5.93 -15.58
N THR A 99 -0.71 4.78 -15.20
CA THR A 99 0.64 4.60 -14.69
C THR A 99 1.37 3.50 -15.45
N LYS A 100 2.65 3.30 -15.18
CA LYS A 100 3.36 2.14 -15.72
C LYS A 100 2.87 0.82 -15.11
N LEU A 101 2.12 0.89 -14.00
CA LEU A 101 1.74 -0.26 -13.19
C LEU A 101 0.41 -0.89 -13.61
N ASP A 102 -0.33 -0.27 -14.53
CA ASP A 102 -1.68 -0.67 -14.89
C ASP A 102 -1.87 -1.01 -16.37
N ASN A 103 -0.78 -1.30 -17.09
CA ASN A 103 -0.84 -1.72 -18.49
C ASN A 103 -1.16 -3.22 -18.59
N ALA A 104 -2.23 -3.54 -19.32
CA ALA A 104 -2.61 -4.90 -19.67
C ALA A 104 -2.60 -5.09 -21.18
N TYR A 105 -2.19 -6.26 -21.65
CA TYR A 105 -2.20 -6.59 -23.08
C TYR A 105 -3.53 -7.23 -23.46
N ILE A 106 -4.35 -6.49 -24.20
CA ILE A 106 -5.74 -6.85 -24.50
C ILE A 106 -5.98 -6.66 -25.99
N ASN A 107 -6.45 -7.71 -26.66
CA ASN A 107 -6.77 -7.70 -28.10
C ASN A 107 -5.63 -7.12 -28.97
N GLY A 108 -4.38 -7.49 -28.68
CA GLY A 108 -3.22 -7.08 -29.48
C GLY A 108 -2.65 -5.70 -29.16
N ARG A 109 -3.10 -5.04 -28.09
CA ARG A 109 -2.59 -3.72 -27.69
C ARG A 109 -2.45 -3.57 -26.18
N TRP A 110 -1.54 -2.72 -25.75
CA TRP A 110 -1.41 -2.29 -24.36
C TRP A 110 -2.48 -1.24 -24.04
N VAL A 111 -3.20 -1.44 -22.94
CA VAL A 111 -4.22 -0.52 -22.45
C VAL A 111 -4.13 -0.36 -20.94
N HIS A 112 -4.42 0.84 -20.46
CA HIS A 112 -4.52 1.14 -19.04
C HIS A 112 -5.83 0.58 -18.48
N VAL A 113 -5.73 -0.24 -17.42
CA VAL A 113 -6.87 -0.90 -16.76
C VAL A 113 -6.93 -0.62 -15.25
N GLY A 114 -6.10 0.31 -14.76
CA GLY A 114 -6.04 0.67 -13.34
C GLY A 114 -7.29 1.42 -12.87
N SER A 115 -7.35 1.69 -11.57
CA SER A 115 -8.48 2.39 -10.97
C SER A 115 -8.33 3.90 -11.05
N THR A 116 -9.34 4.56 -11.61
CA THR A 116 -9.43 6.03 -11.64
C THR A 116 -9.73 6.59 -10.25
N SER A 117 -10.49 5.86 -9.43
CA SER A 117 -10.74 6.25 -8.04
C SER A 117 -9.47 6.25 -7.20
N LEU A 118 -8.65 5.21 -7.34
CA LEU A 118 -7.39 5.14 -6.62
C LEU A 118 -6.41 6.23 -7.07
N ARG A 119 -6.40 6.52 -8.39
CA ARG A 119 -5.64 7.63 -8.95
C ARG A 119 -6.04 8.95 -8.29
N GLU A 120 -7.33 9.24 -8.20
CA GLU A 120 -7.85 10.45 -7.54
C GLU A 120 -7.48 10.51 -6.05
N LEU A 121 -7.63 9.41 -5.31
CA LEU A 121 -7.24 9.34 -3.90
C LEU A 121 -5.75 9.66 -3.70
N ILE A 122 -4.88 9.11 -4.54
CA ILE A 122 -3.43 9.37 -4.47
C ILE A 122 -3.11 10.83 -4.79
N GLU A 123 -3.73 11.40 -5.82
CA GLU A 123 -3.50 12.80 -6.18
C GLU A 123 -3.97 13.75 -5.08
N ARG A 124 -5.13 13.47 -4.48
CA ARG A 124 -5.75 14.30 -3.45
C ARG A 124 -5.01 14.25 -2.11
N TYR A 125 -4.62 13.07 -1.66
CA TYR A 125 -4.02 12.89 -0.33
C TYR A 125 -2.49 12.82 -0.36
N ASN A 126 -1.89 12.55 -1.52
CA ASN A 126 -0.44 12.46 -1.73
C ASN A 126 0.29 11.64 -0.64
N PRO A 127 -0.04 10.34 -0.49
CA PRO A 127 0.54 9.50 0.55
C PRO A 127 2.06 9.34 0.42
N LEU A 128 2.68 8.62 1.35
CA LEU A 128 4.10 8.27 1.25
C LEU A 128 4.37 7.30 0.09
N LEU A 129 3.49 6.30 -0.03
CA LEU A 129 3.73 5.10 -0.84
C LEU A 129 2.40 4.45 -1.26
N GLY A 130 2.34 3.97 -2.49
CA GLY A 130 1.30 3.09 -3.01
C GLY A 130 1.86 1.69 -3.29
N LEU A 131 1.22 0.66 -2.73
CA LEU A 131 1.55 -0.74 -2.94
C LEU A 131 0.41 -1.40 -3.68
N HIS A 132 0.73 -2.05 -4.80
CA HIS A 132 -0.26 -2.56 -5.75
C HIS A 132 0.09 -3.97 -6.23
N GLY A 133 -0.91 -4.63 -6.82
CA GLY A 133 -0.79 -5.90 -7.52
C GLY A 133 -1.71 -5.89 -8.73
N HIS A 134 -2.53 -6.94 -8.85
CA HIS A 134 -3.59 -7.12 -9.84
C HIS A 134 -3.13 -7.27 -11.31
N ILE A 135 -2.27 -6.38 -11.81
CA ILE A 135 -1.77 -6.39 -13.18
C ILE A 135 -0.36 -6.99 -13.19
N HIS A 136 -0.28 -8.29 -13.41
CA HIS A 136 0.94 -9.07 -13.20
C HIS A 136 2.05 -8.76 -14.21
N GLU A 137 1.64 -8.36 -15.42
CA GLU A 137 2.50 -7.96 -16.53
C GLU A 137 3.18 -6.61 -16.29
N SER A 138 2.57 -5.74 -15.48
CA SER A 138 3.03 -4.38 -15.20
C SER A 138 3.85 -4.28 -13.90
N SER A 139 4.87 -5.12 -13.80
CA SER A 139 5.87 -5.04 -12.72
C SER A 139 6.70 -3.76 -12.86
N GLY A 140 6.77 -2.95 -11.81
CA GLY A 140 7.54 -1.71 -11.87
C GLY A 140 7.42 -0.80 -10.66
N ILE A 141 8.04 0.37 -10.83
CA ILE A 141 7.96 1.51 -9.91
C ILE A 141 7.55 2.72 -10.75
N ASP A 142 6.61 3.50 -10.23
CA ASP A 142 6.18 4.77 -10.82
C ASP A 142 5.96 5.83 -9.73
N SER A 143 5.53 7.03 -10.10
CA SER A 143 5.15 8.04 -9.13
C SER A 143 4.03 8.97 -9.60
N ILE A 144 3.24 9.44 -8.62
CA ILE A 144 2.22 10.47 -8.80
C ILE A 144 2.47 11.53 -7.73
N ASN A 145 2.76 12.77 -8.13
CA ASN A 145 2.95 13.92 -7.21
C ASN A 145 3.92 13.66 -6.04
N GLY A 146 4.95 12.84 -6.27
CA GLY A 146 5.94 12.45 -5.26
C GLY A 146 5.53 11.26 -4.37
N THR A 147 4.31 10.74 -4.50
CA THR A 147 3.95 9.41 -4.00
C THR A 147 4.66 8.36 -4.87
N VAL A 148 5.46 7.49 -4.26
CA VAL A 148 6.07 6.36 -4.98
C VAL A 148 5.07 5.22 -5.07
N LEU A 149 4.96 4.59 -6.23
CA LEU A 149 4.04 3.49 -6.50
C LEU A 149 4.83 2.25 -6.86
N ILE A 150 4.43 1.10 -6.35
CA ILE A 150 5.15 -0.16 -6.57
C ILE A 150 4.16 -1.26 -6.89
N ASN A 151 4.41 -1.97 -8.00
CA ASN A 151 3.79 -3.25 -8.31
C ASN A 151 4.91 -4.27 -8.53
N PRO A 152 5.12 -5.26 -7.66
CA PRO A 152 6.14 -6.28 -7.88
C PRO A 152 5.82 -7.17 -9.10
N GLY A 153 4.56 -7.25 -9.51
CA GLY A 153 4.06 -8.17 -10.53
C GLY A 153 4.23 -9.63 -10.13
N SER A 154 3.97 -10.54 -11.06
CA SER A 154 4.32 -11.96 -10.91
C SER A 154 4.45 -12.60 -12.29
N LEU A 155 5.22 -13.69 -12.41
CA LEU A 155 5.21 -14.53 -13.60
C LEU A 155 4.50 -15.83 -13.24
N TYR A 156 3.18 -15.75 -13.17
CA TYR A 156 2.33 -16.84 -12.70
C TYR A 156 2.50 -18.11 -13.53
N PHE A 157 2.51 -17.98 -14.86
CA PHE A 157 2.70 -19.12 -15.78
C PHE A 157 4.05 -19.82 -15.61
N GLU A 158 5.06 -19.11 -15.09
CA GLU A 158 6.40 -19.64 -14.86
C GLU A 158 6.62 -20.04 -13.39
N ASN A 159 5.59 -19.95 -12.53
CA ASN A 159 5.68 -20.15 -11.08
C ASN A 159 6.76 -19.30 -10.38
N ILE A 160 7.02 -18.08 -10.88
CA ILE A 160 7.99 -17.17 -10.28
C ILE A 160 7.25 -16.07 -9.51
N LEU A 161 7.47 -16.04 -8.19
CA LEU A 161 7.02 -14.96 -7.33
C LEU A 161 8.01 -13.79 -7.40
N LYS A 162 7.49 -12.59 -7.67
CA LYS A 162 8.26 -11.36 -7.53
C LYS A 162 7.81 -10.64 -6.27
N TYR A 163 8.75 -9.98 -5.60
CA TYR A 163 8.45 -9.19 -4.41
C TYR A 163 9.28 -7.90 -4.39
N ALA A 164 8.77 -6.91 -3.66
CA ALA A 164 9.48 -5.66 -3.40
C ALA A 164 9.94 -5.65 -1.95
N VAL A 165 11.23 -5.32 -1.72
CA VAL A 165 11.73 -5.04 -0.37
C VAL A 165 11.83 -3.54 -0.20
N ILE A 166 11.08 -3.03 0.77
CA ILE A 166 10.92 -1.61 1.02
C ILE A 166 11.49 -1.32 2.40
N THR A 167 12.43 -0.38 2.46
CA THR A 167 13.02 0.07 3.71
C THR A 167 12.65 1.52 3.95
N ILE A 168 11.88 1.75 5.00
CA ILE A 168 11.49 3.08 5.48
C ILE A 168 12.33 3.41 6.70
N ARG A 169 12.91 4.60 6.75
CA ARG A 169 13.71 5.10 7.88
C ARG A 169 13.08 6.39 8.38
N LYS A 170 12.83 6.48 9.68
CA LYS A 170 12.43 7.72 10.36
C LYS A 170 13.66 8.37 10.97
N ASN A 171 13.80 9.67 10.80
CA ASN A 171 14.82 10.46 11.51
C ASN A 171 14.21 10.98 12.81
N VAL A 172 15.00 11.00 13.88
CA VAL A 172 14.61 11.68 15.12
C VAL A 172 15.05 13.13 15.00
N GLU A 173 14.09 14.06 15.01
CA GLU A 173 14.38 15.50 14.89
C GLU A 173 14.78 16.13 16.22
N SER A 174 14.13 15.74 17.33
CA SER A 174 14.44 16.26 18.66
C SER A 174 13.97 15.32 19.76
N PHE A 175 14.55 15.48 20.95
CA PHE A 175 14.07 14.85 22.18
C PHE A 175 13.56 15.95 23.12
N SER A 176 12.40 15.75 23.72
CA SER A 176 11.88 16.65 24.76
C SER A 176 11.56 15.85 26.02
N VAL A 177 12.11 16.27 27.15
CA VAL A 177 11.76 15.73 28.48
C VAL A 177 10.83 16.73 29.15
N LYS A 178 9.63 16.29 29.53
CA LYS A 178 8.66 17.12 30.27
C LYS A 178 8.56 16.62 31.71
N TYR A 179 8.87 17.50 32.66
CA TYR A 179 8.63 17.26 34.07
C TYR A 179 7.34 17.93 34.49
N LYS A 180 6.49 17.21 35.22
CA LYS A 180 5.35 17.80 35.93
C LYS A 180 5.71 17.87 37.40
N ILE A 181 5.95 19.08 37.90
CA ILE A 181 6.14 19.30 39.34
C ILE A 181 4.76 19.21 39.99
N VAL A 182 4.55 18.18 40.82
CA VAL A 182 3.34 18.04 41.62
C VAL A 182 3.69 18.52 43.04
N ASN A 183 3.15 19.69 43.39
CA ASN A 183 3.26 20.40 44.67
C ASN A 183 4.68 20.69 45.21
N LYS A 184 5.02 21.99 45.24
CA LYS A 184 6.01 22.54 46.17
C LYS A 184 5.48 22.34 47.58
N GLY A 185 6.07 21.41 48.34
CA GLY A 185 5.92 21.42 49.80
C GLY A 185 6.39 22.77 50.32
N ILE A 186 5.51 23.48 51.03
CA ILE A 186 5.88 24.67 51.77
C ILE A 186 6.76 24.18 52.92
N TYR A 187 8.07 24.38 52.82
CA TYR A 187 8.95 24.32 53.99
C TYR A 187 8.78 25.65 54.73
N GLN A 188 7.99 25.64 55.80
CA GLN A 188 8.14 26.64 56.86
C GLN A 188 9.31 26.17 57.73
N GLY A 189 10.40 26.94 57.70
CA GLY A 189 11.49 26.86 58.67
C GLY A 189 11.19 27.73 59.89
#